data_AF-A0A962D6J1-F1
#
_entry.id   AF-A0A962D6J1-F1
#
_cell.length_a   1.000
_cell.length_b   1.000
_cell.length_c   1.000
_cell.angle_alpha   90.00
_cell.angle_beta   90.00
_cell.angle_gamma   90.00
#
_symmetry.space_group_name_H-M   'P 1'
#
loop_
_entity.id
_entity.type
_entity.pdbx_description
1 polymer ?
#
loop_
_entity_poly.entity_id
_entity_poly.type
_entity_poly.pdbx_seq_one_letter_code
_entity_poly.pdbx_strand_id
1 'polypeptide(L)'
;MNRSPLHNAFWQALSGSQRYLSQGGDRARRFAAGYSPIAGVADPQSSDLEDLLPHCAINERIYCDAWSGPVPAGWALDLDSEMVRMVWAGGNAPSD
;
A
#
# COMPACT_ATOMS: atom_id res chain seq x y z
N MET A 1 -6.34 13.51 18.46
CA MET A 1 -6.92 13.54 17.11
C MET A 1 -6.91 12.12 16.56
N ASN A 2 -8.07 11.52 16.30
CA ASN A 2 -8.13 10.15 15.76
C ASN A 2 -7.88 10.23 14.25
N ARG A 3 -6.68 9.85 13.77
CA ARG A 3 -6.42 9.77 12.32
C ARG A 3 -7.29 8.65 11.75
N SER A 4 -8.09 8.95 10.73
CA SER A 4 -8.83 7.92 10.00
C SER A 4 -7.87 6.83 9.52
N PRO A 5 -8.19 5.53 9.68
CA PRO A 5 -7.35 4.45 9.15
C PRO A 5 -7.18 4.55 7.62
N LEU A 6 -8.09 5.27 6.96
CA LEU A 6 -7.98 5.53 5.53
C LEU A 6 -6.75 6.33 5.16
N HIS A 7 -6.15 7.14 6.05
CA HIS A 7 -5.01 7.99 5.68
C HIS A 7 -3.82 7.20 5.08
N ASN A 8 -3.57 5.98 5.56
CA ASN A 8 -2.58 5.05 5.03
C ASN A 8 -3.24 3.67 4.87
N ALA A 9 -4.27 3.61 4.02
CA ALA A 9 -5.22 2.51 3.98
C ALA A 9 -4.54 1.16 3.69
N PHE A 10 -3.56 1.11 2.77
CA PHE A 10 -2.88 -0.12 2.42
C PHE A 10 -2.06 -0.66 3.59
N TRP A 11 -1.26 0.18 4.25
CA TRP A 11 -0.52 -0.22 5.44
C TRP A 11 -1.46 -0.68 6.56
N GLN A 12 -2.52 0.08 6.85
CA GLN A 12 -3.44 -0.23 7.94
C GLN A 12 -4.18 -1.55 7.72
N ALA A 13 -4.52 -1.89 6.47
CA ALA A 13 -5.07 -3.19 6.12
C ALA A 13 -4.03 -4.31 6.33
N LEU A 14 -2.84 -4.16 5.72
CA LEU A 14 -1.80 -5.19 5.68
C LEU A 14 -1.10 -5.43 7.02
N SER A 15 -1.07 -4.45 7.91
CA SER A 15 -0.54 -4.55 9.28
C SER A 15 -1.62 -4.83 10.33
N GLY A 16 -2.90 -4.62 9.98
CA GLY A 16 -4.05 -4.78 10.87
C GLY A 16 -4.90 -6.01 10.54
N SER A 17 -6.16 -5.78 10.22
CA SER A 17 -7.17 -6.84 10.09
C SER A 17 -6.84 -7.89 9.01
N GLN A 18 -6.06 -7.53 7.99
CA GLN A 18 -5.68 -8.43 6.90
C GLN A 18 -4.23 -8.92 7.02
N ARG A 19 -3.59 -8.77 8.20
CA ARG A 19 -2.20 -9.17 8.42
C ARG A 19 -1.94 -10.65 8.14
N TYR A 20 -2.93 -11.51 8.36
CA TYR A 20 -2.82 -12.95 8.07
C TYR A 20 -2.73 -13.27 6.56
N LEU A 21 -3.05 -12.30 5.70
CA LEU A 21 -2.90 -12.37 4.25
C LEU A 21 -1.64 -11.68 3.74
N SER A 22 -0.81 -11.10 4.62
CA SER A 22 0.33 -10.26 4.24
C SER A 22 1.68 -10.86 4.61
N GLN A 23 2.69 -10.49 3.83
CA GLN A 23 4.11 -10.81 4.03
C GLN A 23 4.91 -9.50 4.15
N GLY A 24 6.13 -9.59 4.67
CA GLY A 24 6.99 -8.45 4.98
C GLY A 24 7.10 -8.15 6.48
N GLY A 25 7.70 -7.01 6.77
CA GLY A 25 8.16 -6.62 8.10
C GLY A 25 7.37 -5.47 8.71
N ASP A 26 8.09 -4.67 9.51
CA ASP A 26 7.55 -3.55 10.26
C ASP A 26 7.59 -2.24 9.47
N ARG A 27 8.41 -2.17 8.41
CA ARG A 27 8.56 -0.97 7.56
C ARG A 27 7.73 -1.07 6.29
N ALA A 28 7.64 -2.25 5.70
CA ALA A 28 6.82 -2.50 4.52
C ALA A 28 6.20 -3.89 4.54
N ARG A 29 4.97 -3.98 4.03
CA ARG A 29 4.22 -5.24 3.85
C ARG A 29 3.55 -5.27 2.49
N ARG A 30 3.31 -6.47 1.97
CA ARG A 30 2.48 -6.71 0.78
C ARG A 30 1.50 -7.84 1.06
N PHE A 31 0.44 -7.96 0.27
CA PHE A 31 -0.28 -9.23 0.26
C PHE A 31 0.63 -10.37 -0.21
N ALA A 32 0.42 -11.57 0.33
CA ALA A 32 1.13 -12.77 -0.10
C ALA A 32 0.90 -13.05 -1.60
N ALA A 33 1.83 -13.77 -2.22
CA ALA A 33 1.67 -14.20 -3.62
C ALA A 33 0.33 -14.95 -3.84
N GLY A 34 -0.33 -14.67 -4.97
CA GLY A 34 -1.67 -15.19 -5.29
C GLY A 34 -2.83 -14.25 -4.92
N TYR A 35 -2.56 -13.19 -4.16
CA TYR A 35 -3.50 -12.07 -3.93
C TYR A 35 -3.16 -10.86 -4.81
N SER A 36 -3.91 -9.77 -4.62
CA SER A 36 -3.67 -8.49 -5.30
C SER A 36 -2.23 -7.98 -5.05
N PRO A 37 -1.53 -7.43 -6.05
CA PRO A 37 -0.15 -6.94 -5.93
C PRO A 37 -0.05 -5.59 -5.19
N ILE A 38 -0.74 -5.46 -4.06
CA ILE A 38 -0.73 -4.26 -3.23
C ILE A 38 0.32 -4.38 -2.13
N ALA A 39 1.11 -3.32 -1.99
CA ALA A 39 2.06 -3.10 -0.91
C ALA A 39 1.72 -1.82 -0.14
N GLY A 40 2.02 -1.81 1.15
CA GLY A 40 1.88 -0.66 2.04
C GLY A 40 3.15 -0.46 2.85
N VAL A 41 3.48 0.80 3.09
CA VAL A 41 4.64 1.23 3.89
C VAL A 41 4.17 1.92 5.16
N ALA A 42 4.88 1.71 6.26
CA ALA A 42 4.52 2.27 7.56
C ALA A 42 4.60 3.80 7.57
N ASP A 43 5.66 4.35 6.96
CA ASP A 43 5.88 5.77 6.77
C ASP A 43 5.80 6.12 5.27
N PRO A 44 4.76 6.85 4.82
CA PRO A 44 4.62 7.27 3.43
C PRO A 44 5.75 8.15 2.88
N GLN A 45 6.51 8.80 3.77
CA GLN A 45 7.65 9.64 3.37
C GLN A 45 8.97 8.85 3.28
N SER A 46 8.94 7.56 3.64
CA SER A 46 10.09 6.68 3.56
C SER A 46 10.14 5.96 2.21
N SER A 47 11.33 5.87 1.64
CA SER A 47 11.61 5.01 0.49
C SER A 47 12.06 3.60 0.87
N ASP A 48 11.90 3.18 2.12
CA ASP A 48 12.39 1.86 2.54
C ASP A 48 11.40 0.74 2.17
N LEU A 49 11.77 -0.03 1.15
CA LEU A 49 11.05 -1.22 0.68
C LEU A 49 11.82 -2.52 0.94
N GLU A 50 12.88 -2.51 1.76
CA GLU A 50 13.74 -3.68 1.96
C GLU A 50 12.98 -4.89 2.50
N ASP A 51 12.00 -4.65 3.39
CA ASP A 51 11.16 -5.69 3.97
C ASP A 51 10.32 -6.45 2.92
N LEU A 52 10.18 -5.91 1.69
CA LEU A 52 9.48 -6.57 0.60
C LEU A 52 10.39 -7.50 -0.23
N LEU A 53 11.71 -7.28 -0.23
CA LEU A 53 12.64 -7.98 -1.13
C LEU A 53 12.54 -9.52 -1.06
N PRO A 54 12.43 -10.16 0.12
CA PRO A 54 12.30 -11.62 0.18
C PRO A 54 10.97 -12.16 -0.36
N HIS A 55 10.00 -11.27 -0.61
CA HIS A 55 8.62 -11.59 -0.96
C HIS A 55 8.24 -11.12 -2.37
N CYS A 56 9.20 -10.60 -3.13
CA CYS A 56 9.00 -10.17 -4.51
C CYS A 56 9.79 -11.07 -5.47
N ALA A 57 9.19 -11.38 -6.61
CA ALA A 57 9.93 -11.95 -7.73
C ALA A 57 10.65 -10.83 -8.50
N ILE A 58 11.77 -11.19 -9.15
CA ILE A 58 12.45 -10.28 -10.07
C ILE A 58 11.49 -9.90 -11.20
N ASN A 59 11.43 -8.60 -11.54
CA ASN A 59 10.52 -8.01 -12.52
C ASN A 59 9.02 -8.06 -12.16
N GLU A 60 8.67 -8.39 -10.91
CA GLU A 60 7.30 -8.26 -10.43
C GLU A 60 6.92 -6.79 -10.28
N ARG A 61 5.66 -6.46 -10.62
CA ARG A 61 5.08 -5.14 -10.36
C ARG A 61 4.24 -5.17 -9.10
N ILE A 62 4.45 -4.19 -8.23
CA ILE A 62 3.63 -3.95 -7.06
C ILE A 62 3.10 -2.52 -7.09
N TYR A 63 1.96 -2.30 -6.45
CA TYR A 63 1.29 -1.01 -6.34
C TYR A 63 1.29 -0.56 -4.88
N CYS A 64 1.57 0.71 -4.63
CA CYS A 64 1.46 1.33 -3.31
C CYS A 64 0.72 2.67 -3.42
N ASP A 65 -0.04 3.05 -2.39
CA ASP A 65 -0.86 4.28 -2.39
C ASP A 65 -0.20 5.46 -1.65
N ALA A 66 0.92 5.21 -0.98
CA ALA A 66 1.51 6.14 -0.05
C ALA A 66 3.03 5.95 -0.05
N TRP A 67 3.69 6.33 -1.16
CA TRP A 67 5.14 6.38 -1.24
C TRP A 67 5.56 7.68 -1.90
N SER A 68 6.39 8.44 -1.22
CA SER A 68 7.09 9.59 -1.77
C SER A 68 8.56 9.49 -1.41
N GLY A 69 9.45 9.60 -2.38
CA GLY A 69 10.89 9.51 -2.15
C GLY A 69 11.65 9.08 -3.39
N PRO A 70 12.98 8.98 -3.32
CA PRO A 70 13.77 8.42 -4.41
C PRO A 70 13.49 6.93 -4.58
N VAL A 71 13.45 6.46 -5.83
CA VAL A 71 13.32 5.02 -6.13
C VAL A 71 14.47 4.26 -5.47
N PRO A 72 14.21 3.24 -4.64
CA PRO A 72 15.28 2.50 -3.97
C PRO A 72 16.14 1.73 -4.97
N ALA A 73 17.40 1.46 -4.61
CA ALA A 73 18.28 0.67 -5.46
C ALA A 73 17.67 -0.71 -5.76
N GLY A 74 17.73 -1.12 -7.02
CA GLY A 74 17.14 -2.39 -7.48
C GLY A 74 15.64 -2.32 -7.80
N TRP A 75 14.98 -1.18 -7.60
CA TRP A 75 13.60 -0.93 -7.99
C TRP A 75 13.52 -0.01 -9.21
N ALA A 76 12.39 -0.06 -9.90
CA ALA A 76 12.03 0.86 -10.98
C ALA A 76 10.63 1.41 -10.73
N LEU A 77 10.44 2.70 -11.03
CA LEU A 77 9.11 3.32 -11.03
C LEU A 77 8.48 3.16 -12.40
N ASP A 78 7.46 2.30 -12.49
CA ASP A 78 6.73 2.06 -13.73
C ASP A 78 5.68 3.16 -13.99
N LEU A 79 5.00 3.64 -12.95
CA LEU A 79 3.94 4.65 -13.03
C LEU A 79 3.80 5.39 -11.70
N ASP A 80 3.62 6.71 -11.77
CA ASP A 80 3.13 7.55 -10.68
C ASP A 80 1.87 8.29 -11.17
N SER A 81 0.80 8.22 -10.39
CA SER A 81 -0.52 8.72 -10.75
C SER A 81 -1.32 9.10 -9.52
N GLU A 82 -2.25 10.04 -9.69
CA GLU A 82 -3.11 10.50 -8.61
C GLU A 82 -4.27 9.53 -8.35
N MET A 83 -4.60 9.33 -7.07
CA MET A 83 -5.77 8.56 -6.64
C MET A 83 -6.67 9.42 -5.75
N VAL A 84 -7.95 9.54 -6.11
CA VAL A 84 -8.96 10.22 -5.30
C VAL A 84 -9.64 9.21 -4.37
N ARG A 85 -9.40 9.35 -3.07
CA ARG A 85 -10.03 8.51 -2.04
C ARG A 85 -11.38 9.10 -1.65
N MET A 86 -12.45 8.36 -1.92
CA MET A 86 -13.83 8.77 -1.59
C MET A 86 -14.40 7.90 -0.47
N VAL A 87 -15.21 8.51 0.41
CA VAL A 87 -15.94 7.81 1.48
C VAL A 87 -17.41 8.09 1.30
N TRP A 88 -18.20 7.02 1.22
CA TRP A 88 -19.65 7.16 1.29
C TRP A 88 -20.09 7.35 2.74
N ALA A 89 -20.63 8.53 3.07
CA ALA A 89 -21.08 8.87 4.42
C ALA A 89 -22.54 8.47 4.72
N GLY A 90 -23.22 7.80 3.78
CA GLY A 90 -24.66 7.50 3.84
C GLY A 90 -25.52 8.51 3.07
N GLY A 91 -26.80 8.17 2.86
CA GLY A 91 -27.76 8.91 2.04
C GLY A 91 -28.44 8.01 1.00
N ASN A 92 -29.39 8.55 0.24
CA ASN A 92 -29.82 7.89 -1.00
C ASN A 92 -28.81 8.25 -2.10
N ALA A 93 -28.53 7.31 -3.01
CA ALA A 93 -27.81 7.64 -4.23
C ALA A 93 -28.53 8.79 -4.95
N PRO A 94 -27.81 9.69 -5.65
CA PRO A 94 -28.46 10.68 -6.50
C PRO A 94 -29.46 9.97 -7.41
N SER A 95 -30.69 10.46 -7.50
CA SER A 95 -31.61 10.01 -8.55
C SER A 95 -31.05 10.48 -9.90
N ASP A 96 -30.95 9.55 -10.86
CA ASP A 96 -30.62 9.86 -12.27
C ASP A 96 -31.51 10.96 -12.86
#